data_AF-A0AAD1TAL5-F1
#
_entry.id   AF-A0AAD1TAL5-F1
#
_cell.length_a   1.000
_cell.length_b   1.000
_cell.length_c   1.000
_cell.angle_alpha   90.00
_cell.angle_beta   90.00
_cell.angle_gamma   90.00
#
_symmetry.space_group_name_H-M   'P 1'
#
loop_
_entity.id
_entity.type
_entity.pdbx_description
1 polymer ?
#
loop_
_entity_poly.entity_id
_entity_poly.type
_entity_poly.pdbx_seq_one_letter_code
_entity_poly.pdbx_strand_id
1 'polypeptide(L)'
;MADYKKQCLVSVRGSKEWHGLAAASLQELLEKACKFMNLDFQKERVTLVLAEDGTIVEDEDYFMCLPPKTKFMVLTGNKKWSAPTAVDGGTAWMARESVDLQDVMELDGLETPKWKALAAQLKENLSNIIIMSEAELQTLIEVPVEDLSREVSESHDKVRVLQDTLQRVLDRREEERQSKQLLQLYLQAITRDEGSGMSSIAVNTDEVDAGQQSRTPLLAVSIIKTLKEKKLPHLSLSNSELEAVTNEDSNTLAVALNWKTQKAVELQNSCLQELQNRSQQAQCLNSLATLSKKTKYQP
;
A
#
# COMPACT_ATOMS: atom_id res chain seq x y z
N MET A 1 1.18 55.60 9.58
CA MET A 1 1.57 54.20 9.83
C MET A 1 1.59 53.54 8.46
N ALA A 2 2.70 52.91 8.06
CA ALA A 2 2.78 52.34 6.72
C ALA A 2 1.76 51.20 6.61
N ASP A 3 0.80 51.31 5.69
CA ASP A 3 -0.16 50.26 5.36
C ASP A 3 0.62 49.02 4.92
N TYR A 4 0.79 48.06 5.84
CA TYR A 4 1.48 46.82 5.55
C TYR A 4 0.61 46.02 4.58
N LYS A 5 1.06 45.92 3.32
CA LYS A 5 0.38 45.14 2.29
C LYS A 5 1.11 43.83 2.08
N LYS A 6 0.41 42.73 2.35
CA LYS A 6 0.89 41.38 2.14
C LYS A 6 0.85 41.02 0.66
N GLN A 7 1.98 40.53 0.15
CA GLN A 7 2.07 40.01 -1.22
C GLN A 7 1.47 38.61 -1.27
N CYS A 8 0.60 38.36 -2.24
CA CYS A 8 -0.13 37.12 -2.45
C CYS A 8 -0.09 36.74 -3.94
N LEU A 9 -0.13 35.45 -4.25
CA LEU A 9 -0.26 34.96 -5.62
C LEU A 9 -1.67 34.37 -5.76
N VAL A 10 -2.42 34.78 -6.77
CA VAL A 10 -3.81 34.37 -6.96
C VAL A 10 -4.01 33.83 -8.38
N SER A 11 -4.75 32.72 -8.50
CA SER A 11 -5.15 32.16 -9.79
C SER A 11 -6.61 31.68 -9.76
N VAL A 12 -7.22 31.49 -10.92
CA VAL A 12 -8.55 30.87 -11.06
C VAL A 12 -8.40 29.43 -11.52
N ARG A 13 -9.31 28.57 -11.06
CA ARG A 13 -9.33 27.16 -11.44
C ARG A 13 -9.34 26.99 -12.97
N GLY A 14 -8.32 26.30 -13.49
CA GLY A 14 -8.13 26.02 -14.91
C GLY A 14 -7.15 26.95 -15.64
N SER A 15 -6.74 28.07 -15.01
CA SER A 15 -5.68 28.92 -15.54
C SER A 15 -4.30 28.41 -15.10
N LYS A 16 -3.31 28.48 -16.00
CA LYS A 16 -1.89 28.25 -15.68
C LYS A 16 -1.18 29.53 -15.18
N GLU A 17 -1.87 30.66 -15.22
CA GLU A 17 -1.32 31.97 -14.88
C GLU A 17 -1.53 32.29 -13.40
N TRP A 18 -0.51 32.87 -12.77
CA TRP A 18 -0.53 33.33 -11.39
C TRP A 18 -0.37 34.84 -11.36
N HIS A 19 -1.28 35.52 -10.65
CA HIS A 19 -1.29 36.98 -10.54
C HIS A 19 -0.80 37.41 -9.16
N GLY A 20 0.21 38.28 -9.13
CA GLY A 20 0.70 38.88 -7.90
C GLY A 20 -0.20 40.02 -7.45
N LEU A 21 -0.85 39.86 -6.30
CA LEU A 21 -1.69 40.88 -5.67
C LEU A 21 -1.10 41.28 -4.32
N ALA A 22 -1.24 42.55 -3.96
CA ALA A 22 -0.88 43.05 -2.64
C ALA A 22 -2.13 43.51 -1.91
N ALA A 23 -2.40 42.97 -0.72
CA ALA A 23 -3.59 43.28 0.07
C ALA A 23 -3.24 43.39 1.55
N ALA A 24 -3.87 44.32 2.25
CA ALA A 24 -3.77 44.48 3.70
C ALA A 24 -4.81 43.61 4.45
N SER A 25 -5.88 43.20 3.77
CA SER A 25 -6.90 42.29 4.32
C SER A 25 -7.35 41.23 3.32
N LEU A 26 -7.98 40.16 3.82
CA LEU A 26 -8.60 39.12 3.01
C LEU A 26 -9.69 39.69 2.10
N GLN A 27 -10.52 40.60 2.62
CA GLN A 27 -11.55 41.27 1.83
C GLN A 27 -10.94 42.11 0.70
N GLU A 28 -9.85 42.85 0.97
CA GLU A 28 -9.16 43.63 -0.07
C GLU A 28 -8.54 42.70 -1.14
N LEU A 29 -8.03 41.53 -0.74
CA LEU A 29 -7.51 40.53 -1.67
C LEU A 29 -8.61 39.98 -2.59
N LEU A 30 -9.76 39.62 -2.01
CA LEU A 30 -10.92 39.14 -2.76
C LEU A 30 -11.46 40.19 -3.74
N GLU A 31 -11.61 41.44 -3.29
CA GLU A 31 -12.08 42.52 -4.16
C GLU A 31 -11.12 42.77 -5.33
N LYS A 32 -9.80 42.76 -5.07
CA LYS A 32 -8.79 42.93 -6.12
C LYS A 32 -8.75 41.73 -7.07
N ALA A 33 -8.86 40.51 -6.53
CA ALA A 33 -8.91 39.30 -7.33
C ALA A 33 -10.16 39.28 -8.23
N CYS A 34 -11.33 39.64 -7.69
CA CYS A 34 -12.57 39.69 -8.47
C CYS A 34 -12.52 40.77 -9.56
N LYS A 35 -11.99 41.97 -9.24
CA LYS A 35 -11.77 43.03 -10.23
C LYS A 35 -10.81 42.61 -11.34
N PHE A 36 -9.74 41.89 -10.99
CA PHE A 36 -8.74 41.44 -11.96
C PHE A 36 -9.27 40.29 -12.84
N MET A 37 -10.06 39.39 -12.26
CA MET A 37 -10.58 38.19 -12.94
C MET A 37 -11.97 38.39 -13.57
N ASN A 38 -12.51 39.63 -13.59
CA ASN A 38 -13.84 39.98 -14.10
C ASN A 38 -14.98 39.12 -13.50
N LEU A 39 -14.91 38.86 -12.19
CA LEU A 39 -15.91 38.06 -11.48
C LEU A 39 -16.96 38.96 -10.80
N ASP A 40 -18.24 38.66 -11.02
CA ASP A 40 -19.37 39.35 -10.39
C ASP A 40 -19.57 38.83 -8.96
N PHE A 41 -18.93 39.50 -7.98
CA PHE A 41 -19.01 39.19 -6.55
C PHE A 41 -20.45 39.11 -5.98
N GLN A 42 -21.42 39.74 -6.66
CA GLN A 42 -22.84 39.77 -6.27
C GLN A 42 -23.66 38.59 -6.83
N LYS A 43 -23.19 37.92 -7.90
CA LYS A 43 -23.93 36.83 -8.56
C LYS A 43 -23.30 35.46 -8.33
N GLU A 44 -21.99 35.42 -8.11
CA GLU A 44 -21.24 34.18 -7.91
C GLU A 44 -20.75 34.08 -6.47
N ARG A 45 -20.96 32.93 -5.82
CA ARG A 45 -20.29 32.64 -4.55
C ARG A 45 -18.80 32.46 -4.85
N VAL A 46 -17.98 33.37 -4.34
CA VAL A 46 -16.53 33.35 -4.49
C VAL A 46 -15.93 32.79 -3.21
N THR A 47 -15.15 31.72 -3.34
CA THR A 47 -14.44 31.09 -2.22
C THR A 47 -12.94 31.15 -2.48
N LEU A 48 -12.17 31.59 -1.49
CA LEU A 48 -10.72 31.61 -1.53
C LEU A 48 -10.19 30.34 -0.87
N VAL A 49 -9.33 29.61 -1.58
CA VAL A 49 -8.68 28.40 -1.04
C VAL A 49 -7.16 28.48 -1.22
N LEU A 50 -6.42 27.78 -0.39
CA LEU A 50 -4.99 27.56 -0.62
C LEU A 50 -4.77 26.65 -1.82
N ALA A 51 -3.80 27.01 -2.65
CA ALA A 51 -3.50 26.23 -3.85
C ALA A 51 -2.87 24.86 -3.54
N GLU A 52 -2.22 24.73 -2.37
CA GLU A 52 -1.43 23.57 -1.97
C GLU A 52 -2.30 22.38 -1.54
N ASP A 53 -3.27 22.64 -0.66
CA ASP A 53 -4.06 21.62 0.03
C ASP A 53 -5.58 21.82 -0.12
N GLY A 54 -6.02 22.93 -0.70
CA GLY A 54 -7.43 23.25 -0.87
C GLY A 54 -8.10 23.76 0.40
N THR A 55 -7.34 24.11 1.44
CA THR A 55 -7.90 24.69 2.68
C THR A 55 -8.62 26.00 2.36
N ILE A 56 -9.87 26.10 2.80
CA ILE A 56 -10.70 27.30 2.62
C ILE A 56 -10.21 28.39 3.59
N VAL A 57 -9.96 29.59 3.08
CA VAL A 57 -9.48 30.74 3.84
C VAL A 57 -10.62 31.74 3.95
N GLU A 58 -11.27 31.75 5.11
CA GLU A 58 -12.36 32.69 5.44
C GLU A 58 -12.01 33.62 6.62
N ASP A 59 -11.03 33.23 7.45
CA ASP A 59 -10.62 33.99 8.63
C ASP A 59 -9.45 34.96 8.34
N GLU A 60 -9.60 36.22 8.75
CA GLU A 60 -8.58 37.27 8.58
C GLU A 60 -7.30 36.96 9.38
N ASP A 61 -7.44 36.45 10.60
CA ASP A 61 -6.30 36.08 11.45
C ASP A 61 -5.48 34.93 10.83
N TYR A 62 -6.16 33.98 10.20
CA TYR A 62 -5.50 32.90 9.46
C TYR A 62 -4.78 33.45 8.23
N PHE A 63 -5.45 34.32 7.45
CA PHE A 63 -4.83 34.99 6.32
C PHE A 63 -3.55 35.72 6.72
N MET A 64 -3.53 36.44 7.85
CA MET A 64 -2.38 37.21 8.32
C MET A 64 -1.20 36.32 8.75
N CYS A 65 -1.47 35.17 9.36
CA CYS A 65 -0.45 34.20 9.78
C CYS A 65 0.28 33.49 8.62
N LEU A 66 -0.30 33.46 7.42
CA LEU A 66 0.35 32.83 6.27
C LEU A 66 1.66 33.53 5.88
N PRO A 67 2.62 32.86 5.23
CA PRO A 67 3.80 33.55 4.70
C PRO A 67 3.45 34.60 3.62
N PRO A 68 4.33 35.57 3.34
CA PRO A 68 4.21 36.37 2.12
C PRO A 68 4.43 35.49 0.88
N LYS A 69 3.78 35.84 -0.23
CA LYS A 69 3.77 35.11 -1.52
C LYS A 69 3.05 33.76 -1.50
N THR A 70 2.16 33.55 -0.53
CA THR A 70 1.27 32.38 -0.52
C THR A 70 0.40 32.33 -1.77
N LYS A 71 0.19 31.12 -2.29
CA LYS A 71 -0.59 30.82 -3.49
C LYS A 71 -2.03 30.52 -3.09
N PHE A 72 -2.95 31.33 -3.59
CA PHE A 72 -4.38 31.18 -3.41
C PHE A 72 -5.05 30.86 -4.74
N MET A 73 -6.10 30.05 -4.69
CA MET A 73 -6.98 29.77 -5.81
C MET A 73 -8.36 30.33 -5.51
N VAL A 74 -8.92 31.04 -6.47
CA VAL A 74 -10.29 31.57 -6.40
C VAL A 74 -11.21 30.58 -7.09
N LEU A 75 -12.22 30.12 -6.34
CA LEU A 75 -13.27 29.24 -6.82
C LEU A 75 -14.57 30.05 -6.99
N THR A 76 -15.28 29.79 -8.09
CA THR A 76 -16.57 30.43 -8.36
C THR A 76 -17.70 29.40 -8.48
N GLY A 77 -18.83 29.70 -7.86
CA GLY A 77 -20.02 28.83 -7.86
C GLY A 77 -19.81 27.53 -7.09
N ASN A 78 -20.34 26.42 -7.58
CA ASN A 78 -20.23 25.09 -6.94
C ASN A 78 -18.94 24.33 -7.34
N LYS A 79 -17.93 25.02 -7.88
CA LYS A 79 -16.68 24.39 -8.30
C LYS A 79 -15.85 24.05 -7.07
N LYS A 80 -15.55 22.77 -6.87
CA LYS A 80 -14.64 22.30 -5.82
C LYS A 80 -13.16 22.54 -6.20
N TRP A 81 -12.30 22.69 -5.20
CA TRP A 81 -10.85 22.66 -5.41
C TRP A 81 -10.43 21.31 -6.00
N SER A 82 -9.41 21.31 -6.85
CA SER A 82 -8.76 20.11 -7.36
C SER A 82 -7.27 20.28 -7.19
N ALA A 83 -6.60 19.27 -6.64
CA ALA A 83 -5.16 19.29 -6.45
C ALA A 83 -4.46 19.71 -7.75
N PRO A 84 -3.47 20.62 -7.69
CA PRO A 84 -2.67 20.95 -8.85
C PRO A 84 -2.11 19.65 -9.42
N THR A 85 -2.34 19.39 -10.71
CA THR A 85 -1.59 18.40 -11.48
C THR A 85 -0.16 18.94 -11.65
N ALA A 86 0.56 19.05 -10.54
CA ALA A 86 1.99 19.22 -10.57
C ALA A 86 2.56 17.87 -10.99
N VAL A 87 3.12 17.85 -12.19
CA VAL A 87 4.04 16.81 -12.65
C VAL A 87 5.29 16.92 -11.76
N ASP A 88 5.21 16.30 -10.59
CA ASP A 88 6.31 16.02 -9.69
C ASP A 88 6.01 14.70 -8.99
N GLY A 89 7.01 13.83 -8.95
CA GLY A 89 6.89 12.39 -8.77
C GLY A 89 6.29 11.99 -7.42
N GLY A 90 5.30 11.10 -7.49
CA GLY A 90 5.13 10.06 -6.47
C GLY A 90 3.83 10.05 -5.67
N THR A 91 2.98 11.09 -5.69
CA THR A 91 1.78 11.11 -4.82
C THR A 91 0.48 11.62 -5.47
N ALA A 92 0.51 12.06 -6.74
CA ALA A 92 -0.67 12.60 -7.46
C ALA A 92 -1.78 11.60 -7.85
N TRP A 93 -1.66 10.32 -7.52
CA TRP A 93 -2.49 9.21 -8.00
C TRP A 93 -3.59 8.83 -7.00
N MET A 94 -3.48 9.27 -5.74
CA MET A 94 -4.50 9.05 -4.69
C MET A 94 -5.72 9.97 -4.81
N ALA A 95 -5.68 11.02 -5.64
CA ALA A 95 -6.80 11.97 -5.79
C ALA A 95 -7.83 11.56 -6.86
N ARG A 96 -7.64 10.42 -7.54
CA ARG A 96 -8.49 10.01 -8.67
C ARG A 96 -9.66 9.11 -8.27
N GLU A 97 -9.69 8.60 -7.04
CA GLU A 97 -10.82 7.85 -6.49
C GLU A 97 -11.82 8.79 -5.81
N SER A 98 -12.75 9.35 -6.58
CA SER A 98 -14.14 9.63 -6.13
C SER A 98 -14.85 10.58 -7.09
N VAL A 99 -15.23 10.08 -8.26
CA VAL A 99 -16.45 10.55 -8.92
C VAL A 99 -16.99 9.41 -9.79
N ASP A 100 -18.09 8.82 -9.32
CA ASP A 100 -18.98 8.02 -10.15
C ASP A 100 -19.42 8.87 -11.35
N LEU A 101 -19.04 8.43 -12.54
CA LEU A 101 -19.61 8.90 -13.80
C LEU A 101 -19.95 7.68 -14.65
N GLN A 102 -21.03 7.02 -14.25
CA GLN A 102 -21.94 6.39 -15.21
C GLN A 102 -22.79 7.52 -15.82
N ASP A 103 -23.00 7.41 -17.13
CA ASP A 103 -23.75 8.32 -18.02
C ASP A 103 -23.07 9.63 -18.41
N VAL A 104 -22.19 9.59 -19.44
CA VAL A 104 -22.32 10.53 -20.59
C VAL A 104 -21.83 9.85 -21.88
N MET A 105 -22.65 10.00 -22.91
CA MET A 105 -22.54 9.50 -24.27
C MET A 105 -21.25 9.89 -25.02
N GLU A 106 -20.88 9.04 -25.98
CA GLU A 106 -19.83 9.25 -26.99
C GLU A 106 -19.95 10.61 -27.69
N LEU A 107 -18.88 11.42 -27.65
CA LEU A 107 -18.60 12.44 -28.64
C LEU A 107 -17.09 12.61 -28.81
N ASP A 108 -16.66 12.49 -30.06
CA ASP A 108 -15.29 12.52 -30.58
C ASP A 108 -14.48 13.76 -30.13
N GLY A 109 -13.37 13.56 -29.41
CA GLY A 109 -12.56 14.66 -28.87
C GLY A 109 -11.49 14.28 -27.83
N LEU A 110 -10.44 13.56 -28.26
CA LEU A 110 -9.09 13.51 -27.64
C LEU A 110 -8.99 13.30 -26.12
N GLU A 111 -9.69 12.31 -25.56
CA GLU A 111 -9.26 11.71 -24.29
C GLU A 111 -8.28 10.57 -24.60
N THR A 112 -7.06 10.64 -24.07
CA THR A 112 -6.13 9.52 -24.17
C THR A 112 -6.76 8.32 -23.45
N PRO A 113 -6.93 7.17 -24.12
CA PRO A 113 -7.56 6.03 -23.49
C PRO A 113 -6.74 5.59 -22.27
N LYS A 114 -7.43 5.27 -21.18
CA LYS A 114 -6.81 5.02 -19.86
C LYS A 114 -5.65 4.00 -19.92
N TRP A 115 -5.76 3.00 -20.79
CA TRP A 115 -4.72 1.98 -21.00
C TRP A 115 -3.38 2.56 -21.49
N LYS A 116 -3.36 3.69 -22.21
CA LYS A 116 -2.11 4.32 -22.66
C LYS A 116 -1.30 4.86 -21.49
N ALA A 117 -1.97 5.43 -20.49
CA ALA A 117 -1.30 5.88 -19.27
C ALA A 117 -0.72 4.68 -18.50
N LEU A 118 -1.46 3.56 -18.44
CA LEU A 118 -1.01 2.33 -17.81
C LEU A 118 0.17 1.69 -18.57
N ALA A 119 0.13 1.70 -19.90
CA ALA A 119 1.21 1.23 -20.75
C ALA A 119 2.48 2.08 -20.60
N ALA A 120 2.34 3.41 -20.50
CA ALA A 120 3.44 4.31 -20.20
C ALA A 120 4.05 4.01 -18.81
N GLN A 121 3.23 3.74 -17.80
CA GLN A 121 3.71 3.33 -16.47
C GLN A 121 4.47 2.01 -16.49
N LEU A 122 4.02 1.02 -17.26
CA LEU A 122 4.75 -0.24 -17.40
C LEU A 122 6.05 -0.10 -18.19
N LYS A 123 6.08 0.82 -19.16
CA LYS A 123 7.29 1.17 -19.90
C LYS A 123 8.35 1.79 -19.00
N GLU A 124 7.95 2.67 -18.08
CA GLU A 124 8.86 3.26 -17.09
C GLU A 124 9.36 2.22 -16.08
N ASN A 125 8.46 1.37 -15.57
CA ASN A 125 8.81 0.33 -14.61
C ASN A 125 7.83 -0.85 -14.61
N LEU A 126 8.31 -2.02 -15.03
CA LEU A 126 7.55 -3.28 -15.01
C LEU A 126 7.14 -3.72 -13.59
N SER A 127 7.81 -3.23 -12.54
CA SER A 127 7.45 -3.55 -11.15
C SER A 127 6.08 -2.99 -10.76
N ASN A 128 5.56 -2.02 -11.51
CA ASN A 128 4.25 -1.41 -11.27
C ASN A 128 3.12 -2.44 -11.34
N ILE A 129 3.30 -3.56 -12.06
CA ILE A 129 2.36 -4.70 -12.10
C ILE A 129 1.91 -5.13 -10.69
N ILE A 130 2.79 -5.03 -9.68
CA ILE A 130 2.50 -5.43 -8.30
C ILE A 130 1.43 -4.52 -7.66
N ILE A 131 1.45 -3.23 -7.98
CA ILE A 131 0.62 -2.20 -7.33
C ILE A 131 -0.69 -1.98 -8.11
N MET A 132 -0.70 -2.32 -9.40
CA MET A 132 -1.89 -2.19 -10.26
C MET A 132 -3.06 -3.04 -9.76
N SER A 133 -4.25 -2.45 -9.87
CA SER A 133 -5.50 -3.14 -9.59
C SER A 133 -5.80 -4.22 -10.63
N GLU A 134 -6.63 -5.19 -10.27
CA GLU A 134 -7.01 -6.27 -11.20
C GLU A 134 -7.73 -5.72 -12.43
N ALA A 135 -8.56 -4.68 -12.27
CA ALA A 135 -9.24 -4.02 -13.38
C ALA A 135 -8.26 -3.34 -14.34
N GLU A 136 -7.22 -2.66 -13.82
CA GLU A 136 -6.20 -2.04 -14.67
C GLU A 136 -5.36 -3.06 -15.42
N LEU A 137 -4.98 -4.16 -14.78
CA LEU A 137 -4.29 -5.27 -15.44
C LEU A 137 -5.15 -5.86 -16.56
N GLN A 138 -6.45 -6.05 -16.31
CA GLN A 138 -7.41 -6.54 -17.31
C GLN A 138 -7.49 -5.60 -18.52
N THR A 139 -7.54 -4.28 -18.30
CA THR A 139 -7.59 -3.31 -19.41
C THR A 139 -6.36 -3.38 -20.31
N LEU A 140 -5.18 -3.75 -19.80
CA LEU A 140 -3.96 -3.89 -20.61
C LEU A 140 -3.88 -5.21 -21.39
N ILE A 141 -4.52 -6.26 -20.88
CA ILE A 141 -4.60 -7.56 -21.55
C ILE A 141 -5.56 -7.49 -22.73
N GLU A 142 -6.66 -6.75 -22.59
CA GLU A 142 -7.68 -6.60 -23.64
C GLU A 142 -7.24 -5.69 -24.81
N VAL A 143 -6.16 -4.92 -24.65
CA VAL A 143 -5.62 -4.06 -25.70
C VAL A 143 -4.94 -4.90 -26.79
N PRO A 144 -5.17 -4.61 -28.08
CA PRO A 144 -4.48 -5.29 -29.16
C PRO A 144 -2.96 -5.09 -29.10
N VAL A 145 -2.21 -6.17 -29.40
CA VAL A 145 -0.73 -6.22 -29.30
C VAL A 145 -0.08 -5.12 -30.14
N GLU A 146 -0.70 -4.76 -31.27
CA GLU A 146 -0.23 -3.74 -32.20
C GLU A 146 -0.27 -2.33 -31.61
N ASP A 147 -1.26 -2.02 -30.79
CA ASP A 147 -1.40 -0.70 -30.18
C ASP A 147 -0.56 -0.60 -28.91
N LEU A 148 -0.48 -1.70 -28.14
CA LEU A 148 0.37 -1.76 -26.95
C LEU A 148 1.86 -1.73 -27.32
N SER A 149 2.26 -2.36 -28.43
CA SER A 149 3.66 -2.34 -28.91
C SER A 149 4.12 -0.95 -29.31
N ARG A 150 3.23 -0.14 -29.92
CA ARG A 150 3.51 1.25 -30.27
C ARG A 150 3.75 2.10 -29.03
N GLU A 151 2.92 1.95 -28.00
CA GLU A 151 2.99 2.76 -26.78
C GLU A 151 4.19 2.38 -25.90
N VAL A 152 4.39 1.08 -25.66
CA VAL A 152 5.53 0.58 -24.88
C VAL A 152 6.85 0.71 -25.65
N SER A 153 6.78 0.87 -26.98
CA SER A 153 7.93 0.94 -27.90
C SER A 153 8.81 -0.32 -27.87
N GLU A 154 8.15 -1.48 -27.81
CA GLU A 154 8.79 -2.80 -27.75
C GLU A 154 8.29 -3.71 -28.88
N SER A 155 8.97 -4.84 -29.13
CA SER A 155 8.56 -5.77 -30.19
C SER A 155 7.25 -6.50 -29.86
N HIS A 156 6.48 -6.87 -30.88
CA HIS A 156 5.21 -7.60 -30.71
C HIS A 156 5.39 -8.89 -29.90
N ASP A 157 6.48 -9.62 -30.08
CA ASP A 157 6.76 -10.85 -29.31
C ASP A 157 6.96 -10.56 -27.82
N LYS A 158 7.68 -9.48 -27.48
CA LYS A 158 7.87 -9.07 -26.08
C LYS A 158 6.57 -8.58 -25.44
N VAL A 159 5.75 -7.86 -26.19
CA VAL A 159 4.45 -7.36 -25.73
C VAL A 159 3.47 -8.50 -25.52
N ARG A 160 3.49 -9.53 -26.38
CA ARG A 160 2.73 -10.76 -26.18
C ARG A 160 3.16 -11.49 -24.92
N VAL A 161 4.47 -11.65 -24.72
CA VAL A 161 5.01 -12.23 -23.47
C VAL A 161 4.58 -11.39 -22.25
N LEU A 162 4.60 -10.05 -22.37
CA LEU A 162 4.11 -9.17 -21.30
C LEU A 162 2.63 -9.44 -21.01
N GLN A 163 1.75 -9.46 -21.99
CA GLN A 163 0.33 -9.76 -21.79
C GLN A 163 0.11 -11.15 -21.18
N ASP A 164 0.85 -12.17 -21.62
CA ASP A 164 0.81 -13.51 -21.02
C ASP A 164 1.29 -13.51 -19.56
N THR A 165 2.21 -12.62 -19.19
CA THR A 165 2.62 -12.46 -17.79
C THR A 165 1.58 -11.71 -16.96
N LEU A 166 0.94 -10.67 -17.50
CA LEU A 166 -0.15 -9.97 -16.83
C LEU A 166 -1.32 -10.91 -16.55
N GLN A 167 -1.70 -11.75 -17.53
CA GLN A 167 -2.74 -12.77 -17.36
C GLN A 167 -2.38 -13.75 -16.24
N ARG A 168 -1.15 -14.31 -16.25
CA ARG A 168 -0.70 -15.22 -15.18
C ARG A 168 -0.71 -14.58 -13.79
N VAL A 169 -0.42 -13.28 -13.70
CA VAL A 169 -0.49 -12.56 -12.42
C VAL A 169 -1.95 -12.43 -11.95
N LEU A 170 -2.89 -12.11 -12.85
CA LEU A 170 -4.32 -12.09 -12.52
C LEU A 170 -4.83 -13.46 -12.07
N ASP A 171 -4.52 -14.51 -12.84
CA ASP A 171 -4.94 -15.88 -12.53
C ASP A 171 -4.43 -16.32 -11.16
N ARG A 172 -3.18 -15.99 -10.82
CA ARG A 172 -2.59 -16.29 -9.51
C ARG A 172 -3.30 -15.55 -8.37
N ARG A 173 -3.65 -14.27 -8.55
CA ARG A 173 -4.38 -13.50 -7.54
C ARG A 173 -5.78 -14.09 -7.29
N GLU A 174 -6.45 -14.51 -8.36
CA GLU A 174 -7.72 -15.22 -8.30
C GLU A 174 -7.58 -16.55 -7.53
N GLU A 175 -6.58 -17.37 -7.86
CA GLU A 175 -6.30 -18.63 -7.18
C GLU A 175 -6.04 -18.44 -5.68
N GLU A 176 -5.24 -17.43 -5.31
CA GLU A 176 -4.95 -17.10 -3.91
C GLU A 176 -6.23 -16.72 -3.12
N ARG A 177 -7.14 -15.97 -3.73
CA ARG A 177 -8.43 -15.64 -3.11
C ARG A 177 -9.32 -16.87 -2.97
N GLN A 178 -9.42 -17.70 -4.00
CA GLN A 178 -10.21 -18.94 -3.96
C GLN A 178 -9.68 -19.89 -2.87
N SER A 179 -8.36 -20.05 -2.78
CA SER A 179 -7.68 -20.82 -1.75
C SER A 179 -8.00 -20.29 -0.34
N LYS A 180 -7.88 -18.96 -0.14
CA LYS A 180 -8.21 -18.33 1.14
C LYS A 180 -9.66 -18.55 1.55
N GLN A 181 -10.60 -18.43 0.61
CA GLN A 181 -12.02 -18.68 0.86
C GLN A 181 -12.28 -20.14 1.23
N LEU A 182 -11.67 -21.09 0.52
CA LEU A 182 -11.78 -22.51 0.84
C LEU A 182 -11.25 -22.83 2.24
N LEU A 183 -10.08 -22.29 2.60
CA LEU A 183 -9.50 -22.46 3.94
C LEU A 183 -10.40 -21.87 5.03
N GLN A 184 -11.01 -20.72 4.77
CA GLN A 184 -11.95 -20.10 5.71
C GLN A 184 -13.19 -20.98 5.93
N LEU A 185 -13.75 -21.56 4.87
CA LEU A 185 -14.87 -22.50 4.97
C LEU A 185 -14.48 -23.77 5.74
N TYR A 186 -13.27 -24.29 5.51
CA TYR A 186 -12.76 -25.44 6.23
C TYR A 186 -12.57 -25.16 7.74
N LEU A 187 -12.01 -24.01 8.10
CA LEU A 187 -11.90 -23.58 9.50
C LEU A 187 -13.28 -23.39 10.14
N GLN A 188 -14.24 -22.84 9.40
CA GLN A 188 -15.62 -22.70 9.87
C GLN A 188 -16.29 -24.06 10.10
N ALA A 189 -16.00 -25.06 9.25
CA ALA A 189 -16.49 -26.42 9.44
C ALA A 189 -15.90 -27.06 10.71
N ILE A 190 -14.58 -26.97 10.91
CA ILE A 190 -13.92 -27.50 12.13
C ILE A 190 -14.51 -26.87 13.40
N THR A 191 -14.64 -25.54 13.43
CA THR A 191 -15.17 -24.84 14.61
C THR A 191 -16.64 -25.18 14.90
N ARG A 192 -17.44 -25.51 13.87
CA ARG A 192 -18.81 -26.02 14.04
C ARG A 192 -18.83 -27.44 14.59
N ASP A 193 -17.93 -28.30 14.14
CA ASP A 193 -17.83 -29.69 14.61
C ASP A 193 -17.32 -29.78 16.06
N GLU A 194 -16.39 -28.89 16.46
CA GLU A 194 -15.91 -28.79 17.85
C GLU A 194 -16.95 -28.21 18.82
N GLY A 195 -17.88 -27.38 18.32
CA GLY A 195 -18.94 -26.75 19.11
C GLY A 195 -20.10 -27.67 19.52
N SER A 196 -20.19 -28.88 18.96
CA SER A 196 -21.28 -29.84 19.26
C SER A 196 -20.86 -30.99 20.19
N GLY A 197 -19.64 -30.98 20.74
CA GLY A 197 -19.03 -32.16 21.38
C GLY A 197 -18.35 -31.96 22.73
N MET A 198 -18.63 -30.90 23.50
CA MET A 198 -17.99 -30.68 24.80
C MET A 198 -19.00 -30.66 25.96
N SER A 199 -19.57 -31.84 26.27
CA SER A 199 -20.13 -32.10 27.60
C SER A 199 -19.01 -32.11 28.61
N SER A 200 -19.20 -31.37 29.70
CA SER A 200 -18.35 -31.24 30.87
C SER A 200 -17.64 -32.53 31.27
N ILE A 201 -16.30 -32.52 31.22
CA ILE A 201 -15.48 -33.38 32.07
C ILE A 201 -14.79 -32.45 33.07
N ALA A 202 -15.42 -32.30 34.22
CA ALA A 202 -14.75 -31.85 35.42
C ALA A 202 -13.76 -32.94 35.84
N VAL A 203 -12.47 -32.62 35.88
CA VAL A 203 -11.50 -33.40 36.65
C VAL A 203 -10.92 -32.47 37.70
N ASN A 204 -11.41 -32.66 38.94
CA ASN A 204 -10.69 -32.32 40.15
C ASN A 204 -9.62 -33.39 40.38
N THR A 205 -8.35 -33.00 40.51
CA THR A 205 -7.29 -33.72 41.25
C THR A 205 -6.15 -32.72 41.44
N ASP A 206 -6.10 -32.00 42.55
CA ASP A 206 -5.48 -32.38 43.84
C ASP A 206 -3.95 -32.31 43.78
N GLU A 207 -3.39 -31.39 44.58
CA GLU A 207 -1.98 -31.05 44.68
C GLU A 207 -1.23 -32.13 45.46
N VAL A 208 -0.19 -32.73 44.86
CA VAL A 208 0.85 -33.42 45.62
C VAL A 208 2.24 -33.10 45.07
N ASP A 209 3.04 -32.54 45.95
CA ASP A 209 4.47 -32.27 45.87
C ASP A 209 5.28 -33.59 45.81
N ALA A 210 6.17 -33.70 44.83
CA ALA A 210 7.28 -34.65 44.85
C ALA A 210 8.42 -34.11 43.96
N GLY A 211 9.49 -33.68 44.60
CA GLY A 211 10.70 -33.17 43.96
C GLY A 211 11.37 -34.17 43.02
N GLN A 212 11.60 -33.72 41.79
CA GLN A 212 12.67 -34.20 40.93
C GLN A 212 13.19 -33.02 40.13
N GLN A 213 14.44 -32.63 40.41
CA GLN A 213 15.18 -31.63 39.64
C GLN A 213 15.51 -32.22 38.26
N SER A 214 14.54 -32.18 37.34
CA SER A 214 14.80 -32.32 35.92
C SER A 214 14.84 -30.92 35.32
N ARG A 215 16.01 -30.53 34.80
CA ARG A 215 16.26 -29.25 34.12
C ARG A 215 15.10 -28.94 33.18
N THR A 216 14.31 -27.93 33.52
CA THR A 216 13.28 -27.38 32.62
C THR A 216 13.97 -26.86 31.35
N PRO A 217 13.37 -27.07 30.17
CA PRO A 217 13.92 -26.53 28.92
C PRO A 217 14.04 -25.01 29.04
N LEU A 218 15.10 -24.46 28.45
CA LEU A 218 15.37 -23.02 28.43
C LEU A 218 14.54 -22.30 27.35
N LEU A 219 13.69 -23.05 26.64
CA LEU A 219 12.74 -22.51 25.67
C LEU A 219 11.57 -21.80 26.35
N ALA A 220 11.26 -20.61 25.83
CA ALA A 220 10.10 -19.86 26.25
C ALA A 220 8.82 -20.70 26.07
N VAL A 221 7.89 -20.57 27.01
CA VAL A 221 6.60 -21.28 27.01
C VAL A 221 5.81 -21.05 25.71
N SER A 222 5.95 -19.88 25.10
CA SER A 222 5.38 -19.55 23.79
C SER A 222 5.88 -20.46 22.67
N ILE A 223 7.18 -20.81 22.66
CA ILE A 223 7.79 -21.69 21.66
C ILE A 223 7.25 -23.11 21.81
N ILE A 224 7.18 -23.61 23.05
CA ILE A 224 6.64 -24.95 23.33
C ILE A 224 5.17 -25.06 22.89
N LYS A 225 4.39 -23.98 23.11
CA LYS A 225 2.99 -23.90 22.67
C LYS A 225 2.87 -23.93 21.14
N THR A 226 3.64 -23.11 20.43
CA THR A 226 3.60 -23.07 18.95
C THR A 226 4.07 -24.38 18.33
N LEU A 227 5.06 -25.04 18.92
CA LEU A 227 5.53 -26.37 18.51
C LEU A 227 4.46 -27.46 18.68
N LYS A 228 3.59 -27.36 19.70
CA LYS A 228 2.52 -28.35 19.97
C LYS A 228 1.25 -28.11 19.16
N GLU A 229 0.85 -26.86 18.97
CA GLU A 229 -0.46 -26.51 18.38
C GLU A 229 -0.45 -26.49 16.84
N LYS A 230 0.70 -26.24 16.20
CA LYS A 230 0.77 -26.03 14.75
C LYS A 230 1.23 -27.27 14.01
N LYS A 231 0.63 -27.52 12.83
CA LYS A 231 0.98 -28.64 11.93
C LYS A 231 2.38 -28.48 11.31
N LEU A 232 2.82 -27.24 11.06
CA LEU A 232 4.14 -26.90 10.51
C LEU A 232 4.81 -25.84 11.39
N PRO A 233 5.36 -26.25 12.55
CA PRO A 233 5.84 -25.30 13.53
C PRO A 233 7.11 -24.55 13.10
N HIS A 234 8.00 -25.17 12.32
CA HIS A 234 9.26 -24.58 11.83
C HIS A 234 9.05 -23.32 10.97
N LEU A 235 7.95 -23.22 10.22
CA LEU A 235 7.64 -22.03 9.41
C LEU A 235 7.13 -20.85 10.26
N SER A 236 6.62 -21.12 11.45
CA SER A 236 5.92 -20.13 12.28
C SER A 236 6.80 -19.46 13.33
N LEU A 237 8.01 -19.96 13.53
CA LEU A 237 8.98 -19.44 14.48
C LEU A 237 9.80 -18.33 13.83
N SER A 238 10.19 -17.33 14.63
CA SER A 238 11.18 -16.32 14.25
C SER A 238 12.58 -16.95 14.13
N ASN A 239 13.52 -16.23 13.50
CA ASN A 239 14.90 -16.74 13.35
C ASN A 239 15.57 -17.00 14.71
N SER A 240 15.34 -16.13 15.70
CA SER A 240 15.88 -16.32 17.06
C SER A 240 15.25 -17.52 17.77
N GLU A 241 13.95 -17.76 17.58
CA GLU A 241 13.29 -18.95 18.15
C GLU A 241 13.72 -20.24 17.44
N LEU A 242 13.96 -20.19 16.13
CA LEU A 242 14.53 -21.32 15.38
C LEU A 242 15.93 -21.66 15.91
N GLU A 243 16.81 -20.65 16.08
CA GLU A 243 18.14 -20.86 16.67
C GLU A 243 18.07 -21.47 18.06
N ALA A 244 17.14 -20.99 18.91
CA ALA A 244 16.95 -21.53 20.25
C ALA A 244 16.53 -23.01 20.21
N VAL A 245 15.63 -23.40 19.30
CA VAL A 245 15.17 -24.78 19.13
C VAL A 245 16.26 -25.69 18.55
N THR A 246 17.11 -25.18 17.66
CA THR A 246 18.20 -25.94 17.05
C THR A 246 19.41 -26.11 17.97
N ASN A 247 19.62 -25.16 18.89
CA ASN A 247 20.71 -25.20 19.86
C ASN A 247 20.40 -26.05 21.11
N GLU A 248 19.14 -26.48 21.29
CA GLU A 248 18.72 -27.30 22.43
C GLU A 248 18.97 -28.80 22.20
N ASP A 249 19.20 -29.56 23.27
CA ASP A 249 19.42 -31.01 23.16
C ASP A 249 18.14 -31.73 22.70
N SER A 250 18.25 -32.65 21.73
CA SER A 250 17.09 -33.37 21.19
C SER A 250 16.33 -34.17 22.25
N ASN A 251 17.02 -34.62 23.30
CA ASN A 251 16.44 -35.35 24.43
C ASN A 251 15.65 -34.42 25.36
N THR A 252 16.13 -33.21 25.64
CA THR A 252 15.40 -32.25 26.48
C THR A 252 14.19 -31.69 25.74
N LEU A 253 14.32 -31.48 24.43
CA LEU A 253 13.22 -31.06 23.56
C LEU A 253 12.12 -32.13 23.45
N ALA A 254 12.49 -33.41 23.36
CA ALA A 254 11.55 -34.52 23.38
C ALA A 254 10.74 -34.57 24.70
N VAL A 255 11.40 -34.37 25.84
CA VAL A 255 10.76 -34.33 27.16
C VAL A 255 9.84 -33.10 27.29
N ALA A 256 10.28 -31.93 26.86
CA ALA A 256 9.49 -30.68 26.89
C ALA A 256 8.20 -30.77 26.04
N LEU A 257 8.32 -31.38 24.87
CA LEU A 257 7.20 -31.53 23.92
C LEU A 257 6.33 -32.75 24.21
N ASN A 258 6.74 -33.63 25.13
CA ASN A 258 6.14 -34.94 25.37
C ASN A 258 6.04 -35.76 24.07
N TRP A 259 7.12 -35.75 23.28
CA TRP A 259 7.23 -36.42 21.99
C TRP A 259 8.30 -37.52 22.02
N LYS A 260 8.24 -38.45 21.06
CA LYS A 260 9.33 -39.41 20.85
C LYS A 260 10.59 -38.68 20.37
N THR A 261 11.76 -39.14 20.81
CA THR A 261 13.07 -38.55 20.44
C THR A 261 13.27 -38.47 18.93
N GLN A 262 12.83 -39.47 18.16
CA GLN A 262 12.89 -39.44 16.69
C GLN A 262 12.13 -38.25 16.09
N LYS A 263 10.90 -38.00 16.58
CA LYS A 263 10.07 -36.88 16.13
C LYS A 263 10.65 -35.52 16.52
N ALA A 264 11.29 -35.44 17.68
CA ALA A 264 12.01 -34.25 18.13
C ALA A 264 13.22 -33.95 17.23
N VAL A 265 13.99 -34.97 16.84
CA VAL A 265 15.12 -34.84 15.91
C VAL A 265 14.64 -34.42 14.51
N GLU A 266 13.55 -35.01 14.00
CA GLU A 266 12.95 -34.61 12.71
C GLU A 266 12.49 -33.15 12.73
N LEU A 267 11.88 -32.70 13.83
CA LEU A 267 11.50 -31.31 14.01
C LEU A 267 12.74 -30.39 14.02
N GLN A 268 13.80 -30.75 14.77
CA GLN A 268 15.04 -29.97 14.80
C GLN A 268 15.70 -29.87 13.42
N ASN A 269 15.74 -30.97 12.66
CA ASN A 269 16.24 -30.97 11.29
C ASN A 269 15.41 -30.05 10.37
N SER A 270 14.08 -30.07 10.53
CA SER A 270 13.18 -29.17 9.80
C SER A 270 13.41 -27.70 10.16
N CYS A 271 13.63 -27.39 11.43
CA CYS A 271 13.97 -26.04 11.90
C CYS A 271 15.34 -25.58 11.37
N LEU A 272 16.35 -26.45 11.34
CA LEU A 272 17.66 -26.18 10.77
C LEU A 272 17.57 -25.87 9.27
N GLN A 273 16.82 -26.68 8.52
CA GLN A 273 16.62 -26.49 7.09
C GLN A 273 15.93 -25.16 6.79
N GLU A 274 14.90 -24.82 7.56
CA GLU A 274 14.19 -23.54 7.40
C GLU A 274 15.08 -22.34 7.71
N LEU A 275 15.92 -22.44 8.74
CA LEU A 275 16.89 -21.39 9.08
C LEU A 275 17.93 -21.20 7.96
N GLN A 276 18.43 -22.29 7.37
CA GLN A 276 19.33 -22.24 6.21
C GLN A 276 18.68 -21.56 5.01
N ASN A 277 17.43 -21.92 4.70
CA ASN A 277 16.66 -21.31 3.61
C ASN A 277 16.54 -19.78 3.79
N ARG A 278 16.15 -19.33 4.99
CA ARG A 278 16.01 -17.89 5.30
C ARG A 278 17.34 -17.14 5.23
N SER A 279 18.42 -17.78 5.69
CA SER A 279 19.77 -17.23 5.59
C SER A 279 20.19 -17.04 4.12
N GLN A 280 19.97 -18.04 3.28
CA GLN A 280 20.27 -17.95 1.85
C GLN A 280 19.45 -16.86 1.15
N GLN A 281 18.15 -16.76 1.47
CA GLN A 281 17.29 -15.70 0.94
C GLN A 281 17.80 -14.30 1.32
N ALA A 282 18.18 -14.10 2.59
CA ALA A 282 18.75 -12.83 3.04
C ALA A 282 20.07 -12.50 2.32
N GLN A 283 20.93 -13.49 2.09
CA GLN A 283 22.17 -13.31 1.33
C GLN A 283 21.90 -12.91 -0.13
N CYS A 284 20.94 -13.55 -0.79
CA CYS A 284 20.51 -13.19 -2.15
C CYS A 284 19.95 -11.76 -2.22
N LEU A 285 19.13 -11.35 -1.26
CA LEU A 285 18.60 -9.99 -1.22
C LEU A 285 19.70 -8.95 -1.00
N ASN A 286 20.66 -9.25 -0.11
CA ASN A 286 21.81 -8.37 0.12
C ASN A 286 22.70 -8.25 -1.12
N SER A 287 22.95 -9.34 -1.84
CA SER A 287 23.73 -9.29 -3.08
C SER A 287 23.03 -8.43 -4.14
N LEU A 288 21.71 -8.60 -4.33
CA LEU A 288 20.91 -7.76 -5.23
C LEU A 288 20.93 -6.28 -4.81
N ALA A 289 20.80 -5.99 -3.53
CA ALA A 289 20.87 -4.61 -3.03
C ALA A 289 22.25 -3.97 -3.29
N THR A 290 23.34 -4.72 -3.14
CA THR A 290 24.69 -4.23 -3.47
C THR A 290 24.89 -4.00 -4.96
N LEU A 291 24.31 -4.85 -5.82
CA LEU A 291 24.33 -4.67 -7.27
C LEU A 291 23.51 -3.46 -7.70
N SER A 292 22.30 -3.29 -7.18
CA SER A 292 21.43 -2.13 -7.41
C SER A 292 22.10 -0.81 -7.02
N LYS A 293 22.85 -0.80 -5.91
CA LYS A 293 23.65 0.37 -5.50
C LYS A 293 24.77 0.65 -6.49
N LYS A 294 25.43 -0.36 -7.06
CA LYS A 294 26.51 -0.15 -8.04
C LYS A 294 26.00 0.39 -9.38
N THR A 295 24.83 -0.04 -9.85
CA THR A 295 24.22 0.48 -11.09
C THR A 295 23.72 1.92 -10.97
N LYS A 296 23.41 2.41 -9.76
CA LYS A 296 23.05 3.82 -9.54
C LYS A 296 24.24 4.80 -9.53
N TYR A 297 25.47 4.30 -9.48
CA TYR A 297 26.70 5.11 -9.41
C TYR A 297 27.68 4.85 -10.56
N GLN A 298 27.24 4.19 -11.64
CA GLN A 298 28.02 4.16 -12.89
C GLN A 298 27.58 5.34 -13.78
N PRO A 299 28.50 6.25 -14.17
CA PRO A 299 28.21 7.37 -15.06
C PRO A 299 27.92 6.91 -16.49
#